data_AF-X1P4C0-F1
#
_entry.id   AF-X1P4C0-F1
#
_cell.length_a   1.000
_cell.length_b   1.000
_cell.length_c   1.000
_cell.angle_alpha   90.00
_cell.angle_beta   90.00
_cell.angle_gamma   90.00
#
_symmetry.space_group_name_H-M   'P 1'
#
loop_
_entity.id
_entity.type
_entity.pdbx_description
1 polymer ?
#
loop_
_entity_poly.entity_id
_entity_poly.type
_entity_poly.pdbx_seq_one_letter_code
_entity_poly.pdbx_strand_id
1 'polypeptide(L)'
;MSEKKKMVCPIPEILKFKGIRKVALERVWERVEKAEKEGKVLMTSDFGPMLKEEWVKLKKQAVKAKKLHDACLAEARSVMQSKTKSDIEKKLDSLISADKDELKKLGIETPTKKATKKATKKPTVEG
;
A
#
# COMPACT_ATOMS: atom_id res chain seq x y z
N MET A 1 18.37 6.11 18.63
CA MET A 1 18.32 6.18 17.15
C MET A 1 17.50 5.00 16.66
N SER A 2 16.17 5.14 16.55
CA SER A 2 15.31 4.04 16.09
C SER A 2 15.35 3.96 14.58
N GLU A 3 15.89 2.87 14.05
CA GLU A 3 15.88 2.56 12.62
C GLU A 3 14.43 2.55 12.11
N LYS A 4 14.09 3.52 11.27
CA LYS A 4 12.80 3.58 10.60
C LYS A 4 12.72 2.42 9.61
N LYS A 5 12.12 1.30 10.02
CA LYS A 5 11.83 0.15 9.17
C LYS A 5 11.02 0.64 7.96
N LYS A 6 11.65 0.69 6.78
CA LYS A 6 10.95 0.99 5.53
C LYS A 6 9.89 -0.10 5.35
N MET A 7 8.64 0.29 5.12
CA MET A 7 7.58 -0.66 4.83
C MET A 7 7.84 -1.21 3.42
N VAL A 8 8.42 -2.41 3.34
CA VAL A 8 8.69 -3.10 2.09
C VAL A 8 7.58 -4.11 1.87
N CYS A 9 6.90 -4.02 0.73
CA CYS A 9 5.92 -5.01 0.28
C CYS A 9 6.60 -5.91 -0.76
N PRO A 10 7.28 -7.01 -0.34
CA PRO A 10 7.94 -7.90 -1.29
C PRO A 10 6.91 -8.61 -2.16
N ILE A 11 7.17 -8.67 -3.46
CA ILE A 11 6.33 -9.42 -4.41
C ILE A 11 6.53 -10.92 -4.14
N PRO A 12 5.46 -11.66 -3.75
CA PRO A 12 5.53 -13.10 -3.58
C PRO A 12 6.01 -13.79 -4.88
N GLU A 13 6.84 -14.82 -4.76
CA GLU A 13 7.44 -15.52 -5.92
C GLU A 13 6.37 -16.03 -6.91
N ILE A 14 5.24 -16.51 -6.39
CA ILE A 14 4.10 -16.98 -7.19
C ILE A 14 3.42 -15.88 -8.02
N LEU A 15 3.69 -14.60 -7.74
CA LEU A 15 3.19 -13.46 -8.51
C LEU A 15 4.21 -12.93 -9.52
N LYS A 16 5.47 -13.39 -9.48
CA LYS A 16 6.52 -12.96 -10.41
C LYS A 16 6.39 -13.65 -11.76
N PHE A 17 6.90 -13.00 -12.80
CA PHE A 17 7.02 -13.61 -14.12
C PHE A 17 7.91 -14.87 -14.04
N LYS A 18 7.39 -16.02 -14.50
CA LYS A 18 7.98 -17.38 -14.36
C LYS A 18 8.07 -17.93 -12.92
N GLY A 19 7.86 -17.13 -11.87
CA GLY A 19 8.01 -17.58 -10.48
C GLY A 19 7.02 -18.67 -10.08
N ILE A 20 5.75 -18.57 -10.51
CA ILE A 20 4.75 -19.63 -10.28
C ILE A 20 5.17 -20.99 -10.86
N ARG A 21 5.86 -21.02 -12.01
CA ARG A 21 6.36 -22.25 -12.62
C ARG A 21 7.51 -22.85 -11.82
N LYS A 22 8.41 -22.00 -11.31
CA LYS A 22 9.50 -22.41 -10.42
C LYS A 22 8.93 -23.08 -9.16
N VAL A 23 8.02 -22.40 -8.46
CA VAL A 23 7.38 -22.92 -7.24
C VAL A 23 6.60 -24.21 -7.52
N ALA A 24 5.91 -24.32 -8.67
CA ALA A 24 5.21 -25.53 -9.04
C ALA A 24 6.17 -26.72 -9.19
N LEU A 25 7.29 -26.52 -9.87
CA LEU A 25 8.30 -27.56 -10.07
C LEU A 25 8.98 -27.95 -8.75
N GLU A 26 9.37 -26.98 -7.93
CA GLU A 26 9.97 -27.24 -6.61
C GLU A 26 9.06 -28.11 -5.74
N ARG A 27 7.78 -27.78 -5.65
CA ARG A 27 6.82 -28.57 -4.85
C ARG A 27 6.57 -29.98 -5.40
N VAL A 28 6.63 -30.16 -6.71
CA VAL A 28 6.52 -31.49 -7.31
C VAL A 28 7.77 -32.30 -6.99
N TRP A 29 8.96 -31.71 -7.09
CA TRP A 29 10.21 -32.37 -6.73
C TRP A 29 10.28 -32.73 -5.25
N GLU A 30 9.85 -31.85 -4.35
CA GLU A 30 9.73 -32.16 -2.92
C GLU A 30 8.83 -33.39 -2.67
N ARG A 31 7.75 -33.54 -3.43
CA ARG A 31 6.88 -34.73 -3.33
C ARG A 31 7.55 -35.99 -3.89
N VAL A 32 8.32 -35.86 -4.97
CA VAL A 32 9.08 -36.98 -5.54
C VAL A 32 10.12 -37.46 -4.54
N GLU A 33 10.93 -36.57 -4.00
CA GLU A 33 11.93 -36.89 -2.97
C GLU A 33 11.30 -37.51 -1.72
N LYS A 34 10.12 -37.01 -1.32
CA LYS A 34 9.38 -37.58 -0.21
C LYS A 34 8.89 -39.00 -0.51
N ALA A 35 8.34 -39.24 -1.70
CA ALA A 35 7.88 -40.56 -2.11
C ALA A 35 9.04 -41.56 -2.19
N GLU A 36 10.19 -41.14 -2.69
CA GLU A 36 11.41 -41.95 -2.73
C GLU A 36 11.86 -42.38 -1.33
N LYS A 37 11.90 -41.44 -0.38
CA LYS A 37 12.22 -41.73 1.04
C LYS A 37 11.21 -42.68 1.70
N GLU A 38 9.95 -42.64 1.27
CA GLU A 38 8.89 -43.52 1.75
C GLU A 38 8.85 -44.88 1.02
N GLY A 39 9.76 -45.12 0.07
CA GLY A 39 9.79 -46.36 -0.72
C GLY A 39 8.64 -46.48 -1.73
N LYS A 40 7.94 -45.38 -2.02
CA LYS A 40 6.83 -45.35 -2.96
C LYS A 40 7.35 -45.16 -4.37
N VAL A 41 7.07 -46.12 -5.25
CA VAL A 41 7.45 -46.05 -6.66
C VAL A 41 6.59 -45.00 -7.37
N LEU A 42 7.24 -44.03 -8.00
CA LEU A 42 6.63 -43.07 -8.90
C LEU A 42 7.07 -43.36 -10.33
N MET A 43 6.13 -43.32 -11.27
CA MET A 43 6.41 -43.44 -12.69
C MET A 43 6.58 -42.04 -13.30
N THR A 44 7.29 -41.96 -14.42
CA THR A 44 7.42 -40.71 -15.20
C THR A 44 6.05 -40.16 -15.63
N SER A 45 5.07 -41.04 -15.85
CA SER A 45 3.69 -40.67 -16.13
C SER A 45 3.00 -39.90 -15.01
N ASP A 46 3.43 -40.06 -13.76
CA ASP A 46 2.79 -39.45 -12.59
C ASP A 46 3.17 -37.96 -12.44
N PHE A 47 4.32 -37.56 -13.00
CA PHE A 47 4.83 -36.20 -12.90
C PHE A 47 3.88 -35.16 -13.53
N GLY A 48 3.32 -35.47 -14.71
CA GLY A 48 2.39 -34.58 -15.41
C GLY A 48 1.13 -34.25 -14.59
N PRO A 49 0.40 -35.27 -14.09
CA PRO A 49 -0.70 -35.10 -13.13
C PRO A 49 -0.30 -34.33 -11.87
N MET A 50 0.82 -34.68 -11.22
CA MET A 50 1.30 -33.99 -10.01
C MET A 50 1.52 -32.49 -10.25
N LEU A 51 2.12 -32.13 -11.39
CA LEU A 51 2.35 -30.74 -11.76
C LEU A 51 1.03 -29.99 -12.03
N LYS A 52 0.06 -30.64 -12.70
CA LYS A 52 -1.28 -30.06 -12.91
C LYS A 52 -2.00 -29.77 -11.58
N GLU A 53 -1.92 -30.69 -10.62
CA GLU A 53 -2.50 -30.48 -9.29
C GLU A 53 -1.86 -29.29 -8.55
N GLU A 54 -0.53 -29.23 -8.53
CA GLU A 54 0.19 -28.11 -7.91
C GLU A 54 -0.12 -26.79 -8.60
N TRP A 55 -0.25 -26.79 -9.93
CA TRP A 55 -0.63 -25.61 -10.68
C TRP A 55 -2.00 -25.06 -10.28
N VAL A 56 -3.00 -25.93 -10.09
CA VAL A 56 -4.34 -25.52 -9.62
C VAL A 56 -4.27 -24.93 -8.21
N LYS A 57 -3.51 -25.56 -7.31
CA LYS A 57 -3.31 -25.05 -5.93
C LYS A 57 -2.62 -23.69 -5.94
N LEU A 58 -1.58 -23.53 -6.76
CA LEU A 58 -0.81 -22.30 -6.87
C LEU A 58 -1.62 -21.16 -7.46
N LYS A 59 -2.49 -21.41 -8.45
CA LYS A 59 -3.42 -20.38 -8.96
C LYS A 59 -4.32 -19.83 -7.84
N LYS A 60 -4.88 -20.71 -7.00
CA LYS A 60 -5.70 -20.31 -5.85
C LYS A 60 -4.89 -19.50 -4.83
N GLN A 61 -3.65 -19.93 -4.56
CA GLN A 61 -2.74 -19.22 -3.67
C GLN A 61 -2.32 -17.86 -4.24
N ALA A 62 -2.10 -17.75 -5.56
CA ALA A 62 -1.75 -16.50 -6.23
C ALA A 62 -2.85 -15.46 -6.10
N VAL A 63 -4.13 -15.85 -6.20
CA VAL A 63 -5.25 -14.92 -5.95
C VAL A 63 -5.22 -14.36 -4.53
N LYS A 64 -4.97 -15.21 -3.53
CA LYS A 64 -4.86 -14.77 -2.12
C LYS A 64 -3.63 -13.88 -1.91
N ALA A 65 -2.47 -14.28 -2.43
CA ALA A 65 -1.23 -13.54 -2.33
C ALA A 65 -1.33 -12.16 -3.01
N LYS A 66 -2.03 -12.08 -4.14
CA LYS A 66 -2.30 -10.80 -4.82
C LYS A 66 -3.10 -9.85 -3.92
N LYS A 67 -4.19 -10.34 -3.31
CA LYS A 67 -5.00 -9.51 -2.37
C LYS A 67 -4.16 -8.98 -1.21
N LEU A 68 -3.32 -9.83 -0.61
CA LEU A 68 -2.43 -9.42 0.49
C LEU A 68 -1.37 -8.41 0.04
N HIS A 69 -0.79 -8.63 -1.14
CA HIS A 69 0.19 -7.72 -1.72
C HIS A 69 -0.43 -6.35 -2.05
N ASP A 70 -1.63 -6.33 -2.64
CA ASP A 70 -2.35 -5.10 -2.95
C ASP A 70 -2.74 -4.33 -1.68
N ALA A 71 -3.14 -5.05 -0.61
CA ALA A 71 -3.40 -4.44 0.70
C ALA A 71 -2.13 -3.82 1.31
N CYS A 72 -1.01 -4.52 1.25
CA CYS A 72 0.29 -3.98 1.68
C CYS A 72 0.65 -2.71 0.90
N LEU A 73 0.48 -2.71 -0.43
CA LEU A 73 0.74 -1.54 -1.26
C LEU A 73 -0.19 -0.37 -0.92
N ALA A 74 -1.46 -0.63 -0.61
CA ALA A 74 -2.41 0.40 -0.21
C ALA A 74 -2.01 1.06 1.12
N GLU A 75 -1.61 0.27 2.11
CA GLU A 75 -1.13 0.76 3.39
C GLU A 75 0.17 1.57 3.23
N ALA A 76 1.13 1.03 2.46
CA ALA A 76 2.38 1.73 2.17
C ALA A 76 2.13 3.10 1.49
N ARG A 77 1.17 3.17 0.56
CA ARG A 77 0.77 4.43 -0.09
C ARG A 77 0.15 5.43 0.91
N SER A 78 -0.74 4.98 1.79
CA SER A 78 -1.36 5.82 2.82
C SER A 78 -0.32 6.44 3.76
N VAL A 79 0.65 5.62 4.20
CA VAL A 79 1.76 6.08 5.04
C VAL A 79 2.65 7.09 4.31
N MET A 80 2.89 6.90 3.01
CA MET A 80 3.68 7.86 2.22
C MET A 80 2.93 9.19 2.01
N GLN A 81 1.64 9.14 1.67
CA GLN A 81 0.83 10.34 1.46
C GLN A 81 0.67 11.20 2.71
N SER A 82 0.44 10.57 3.86
CA SER A 82 0.32 11.29 5.14
C SER A 82 1.62 11.99 5.54
N LYS A 83 2.78 11.37 5.29
CA LYS A 83 4.10 12.00 5.47
C LYS A 83 4.26 13.21 4.56
N THR A 84 4.03 13.05 3.26
CA THR A 84 4.14 14.17 2.31
C THR A 84 3.19 15.32 2.65
N LYS A 85 1.96 15.03 3.07
CA LYS A 85 0.99 16.05 3.46
C LYS A 85 1.46 16.81 4.70
N SER A 86 1.87 16.10 5.75
CA SER A 86 2.38 16.73 6.98
C SER A 86 3.64 17.55 6.73
N ASP A 87 4.54 17.07 5.87
CA ASP A 87 5.77 17.78 5.52
C ASP A 87 5.47 19.05 4.68
N ILE A 88 4.46 19.00 3.80
CA ILE A 88 3.98 20.17 3.05
C ILE A 88 3.31 21.18 3.98
N GLU A 89 2.44 20.74 4.89
CA GLU A 89 1.75 21.61 5.86
C GLU A 89 2.76 22.36 6.73
N LYS A 90 3.77 21.65 7.27
CA LYS A 90 4.84 22.29 8.06
C LYS A 90 5.65 23.30 7.26
N LYS A 91 5.97 22.99 6.00
CA LYS A 91 6.67 23.94 5.11
C LYS A 91 5.80 25.16 4.81
N LEU A 92 4.51 24.96 4.59
CA LEU A 92 3.57 26.05 4.32
C LEU A 92 3.42 26.96 5.55
N ASP A 93 3.26 26.40 6.75
CA ASP A 93 3.19 27.17 8.00
C ASP A 93 4.48 27.98 8.24
N SER A 94 5.64 27.37 7.94
CA SER A 94 6.94 28.04 8.04
C SER A 94 7.04 29.23 7.07
N LEU A 95 6.61 29.07 5.82
CA LEU A 95 6.59 30.15 4.83
C LEU A 95 5.62 31.27 5.23
N ILE A 96 4.41 30.92 5.68
CA ILE A 96 3.42 31.90 6.15
C ILE A 96 3.96 32.67 7.37
N SER A 97 4.70 32.02 8.26
CA SER A 97 5.34 32.70 9.41
C SER A 97 6.46 33.64 8.96
N ALA A 98 7.30 33.23 8.01
CA ALA A 98 8.38 34.06 7.48
C ALA A 98 7.83 35.32 6.79
N ASP A 99 6.82 35.17 5.92
CA ASP A 99 6.18 36.29 5.23
C ASP A 99 5.49 37.26 6.21
N LYS A 100 4.87 36.75 7.28
CA LYS A 100 4.29 37.59 8.35
C LYS A 100 5.34 38.45 9.06
N ASP A 101 6.51 37.89 9.32
CA ASP A 101 7.58 38.62 9.99
C ASP A 101 8.22 39.66 9.05
N GLU A 102 8.30 39.38 7.74
CA GLU A 102 8.72 40.37 6.74
C GLU A 102 7.71 41.51 6.57
N LEU A 103 6.41 41.21 6.50
CA LEU A 103 5.35 42.22 6.41
C LEU A 103 5.35 43.17 7.63
N LYS A 104 5.59 42.64 8.83
CA LYS A 104 5.75 43.46 10.05
C LYS A 104 6.96 44.39 9.97
N LYS A 105 8.09 43.92 9.45
CA LYS A 105 9.30 44.75 9.27
C LYS A 105 9.09 45.86 8.25
N LEU A 106 8.26 45.62 7.24
CA LEU A 106 7.88 46.61 6.22
C LEU A 106 6.75 47.55 6.67
N GLY A 107 6.23 47.41 7.89
CA GLY A 107 5.18 48.28 8.45
C GLY A 107 3.79 48.06 7.82
N ILE A 108 3.58 46.94 7.13
CA ILE A 108 2.31 46.61 6.48
C ILE A 108 1.49 45.77 7.47
N GLU A 109 0.62 46.41 8.25
CA GLU A 109 -0.34 45.70 9.10
C GLU A 109 -1.37 44.96 8.23
N THR A 110 -1.34 43.62 8.22
CA THR A 110 -2.37 42.83 7.55
C THR A 110 -3.71 43.01 8.28
N PRO A 111 -4.78 43.52 7.63
CA PRO A 111 -6.08 43.64 8.26
C PRO A 111 -6.71 42.26 8.39
N THR A 112 -6.69 41.69 9.60
CA THR A 112 -7.58 40.60 9.97
C THR A 112 -9.02 41.09 9.86
N LYS A 113 -9.72 40.74 8.77
CA LYS A 113 -11.18 40.84 8.69
C LYS A 113 -11.78 39.96 9.79
N LYS A 114 -12.09 40.58 10.93
CA LYS A 114 -13.03 40.07 11.92
C LYS A 114 -14.35 39.81 11.21
N ALA A 115 -14.82 38.58 11.32
CA ALA A 115 -16.21 38.23 11.03
C ALA A 115 -17.13 39.09 11.90
N THR A 116 -17.81 40.06 11.29
CA THR A 116 -18.91 40.79 11.94
C THR A 116 -20.20 40.01 11.71
N LYS A 117 -20.64 39.27 12.74
CA LYS A 117 -22.06 38.99 12.94
C LYS A 117 -22.81 40.31 12.93
N LYS A 118 -23.79 40.48 12.03
CA LYS A 118 -24.90 41.42 12.25
C LYS A 118 -26.18 40.86 11.65
N ALA A 119 -27.11 40.56 12.55
CA ALA A 119 -28.48 40.16 12.27
C ALA A 119 -29.25 41.27 11.56
N THR A 120 -30.08 40.93 10.56
CA THR A 120 -31.25 41.75 10.22
C THR A 120 -32.36 40.93 9.54
N LYS A 121 -33.47 40.78 10.28
CA LYS A 121 -34.90 40.79 9.90
C LYS A 121 -35.42 40.03 8.67
N LYS A 122 -36.38 39.14 8.98
CA LYS A 122 -37.56 38.70 8.18
C LYS A 122 -38.19 39.86 7.39
N PRO A 123 -38.84 39.56 6.25
CA PRO A 123 -40.27 39.83 6.20
C PRO A 123 -41.09 38.65 5.66
N THR A 124 -42.30 38.57 6.20
CA THR A 124 -43.46 37.80 5.75
C THR A 124 -44.19 38.58 4.65
N VAL A 125 -44.64 37.93 3.58
CA VAL A 125 -45.90 38.12 2.80
C VAL A 125 -45.93 36.97 1.78
N GLU A 126 -46.79 35.94 1.87
CA GLU A 126 -48.24 35.87 1.57
C GLU A 126 -48.64 36.45 0.21
N GLY A 127 -49.23 35.57 -0.63
CA GLY A 127 -49.74 35.82 -1.98
C GLY A 127 -49.67 34.58 -2.84
#